data_AF-A0A1H4FL52-F1
#
_entry.id   AF-A0A1H4FL52-F1
#
_cell.length_a   1.000
_cell.length_b   1.000
_cell.length_c   1.000
_cell.angle_alpha   90.00
_cell.angle_beta   90.00
_cell.angle_gamma   90.00
#
_symmetry.space_group_name_H-M   'P 1'
#
loop_
_entity.id
_entity.type
_entity.pdbx_description
1 polymer ?
#
loop_
_entity_poly.entity_id
_entity_poly.type
_entity_poly.pdbx_seq_one_letter_code
_entity_poly.pdbx_strand_id
1 'polypeptide(L)'
;MQCKKFQSGVSLLEVMIAMLVLGIGLLGVAALQASSVRNTQNSYERTIAIVMVDSVIESIRANPNAGAGAYAMSDCVPASGGLIGEQLTHWVTRLQQELGDSVKCSIVFNNDRYVVEVNWKDERQSEMTETLIRTAVVL
;
A
#
# COMPACT_ATOMS: atom_id res chain seq x y z
N MET A 1 -18.50 -61.84 33.31
CA MET A 1 -18.17 -60.61 34.07
C MET A 1 -18.22 -59.44 33.09
N GLN A 2 -19.36 -58.74 33.00
CA GLN A 2 -19.54 -57.64 32.04
C GLN A 2 -19.36 -56.32 32.79
N CYS A 3 -18.28 -55.60 32.45
CA CYS A 3 -17.97 -54.29 33.02
C CYS A 3 -18.88 -53.24 32.37
N LYS A 4 -19.88 -52.75 33.10
CA LYS A 4 -20.80 -51.70 32.65
C LYS A 4 -20.04 -50.38 32.64
N LYS A 5 -19.72 -49.84 31.46
CA LYS A 5 -19.13 -48.50 31.34
C LYS A 5 -20.17 -47.47 31.80
N PHE A 6 -19.81 -46.66 32.79
CA PHE A 6 -20.59 -45.50 33.19
C PHE A 6 -20.52 -44.47 32.06
N GLN A 7 -21.60 -44.35 31.30
CA GLN A 7 -21.79 -43.25 30.37
C GLN A 7 -22.17 -42.02 31.20
N SER A 8 -21.19 -41.16 31.49
CA SER A 8 -21.45 -39.87 32.11
C SER A 8 -22.11 -38.98 31.07
N GLY A 9 -23.42 -38.77 31.21
CA GLY A 9 -24.19 -37.87 30.35
C GLY A 9 -23.61 -36.46 30.46
N VAL A 10 -23.32 -35.87 29.31
CA VAL A 10 -22.84 -34.49 29.16
C VAL A 10 -23.82 -33.57 29.89
N SER A 11 -23.33 -32.78 30.84
CA SER A 11 -24.18 -31.82 31.55
C SER A 11 -24.61 -30.72 30.58
N LEU A 12 -25.84 -30.21 30.69
CA LEU A 12 -26.29 -29.04 29.90
C LEU A 12 -25.36 -27.83 30.11
N LEU A 13 -24.79 -27.71 31.31
CA LEU A 13 -23.78 -26.71 31.67
C LEU A 13 -22.48 -26.86 30.85
N GLU A 14 -22.07 -28.09 30.56
CA GLU A 14 -20.83 -28.37 29.81
C GLU A 14 -20.94 -27.91 28.36
N VAL A 15 -22.09 -28.13 27.73
CA VAL A 15 -22.37 -27.63 26.38
C VAL A 15 -22.44 -26.09 26.37
N MET A 16 -23.06 -25.48 27.37
CA MET A 16 -23.12 -24.01 27.48
C MET A 16 -21.73 -23.39 27.66
N ILE A 17 -20.87 -23.98 28.49
CA ILE A 17 -19.49 -23.53 28.66
C ILE A 17 -18.70 -23.74 27.37
N ALA A 18 -18.87 -24.88 26.69
CA ALA A 18 -18.22 -25.12 25.40
C ALA A 18 -18.62 -24.09 24.34
N MET A 19 -19.91 -23.76 24.23
CA MET A 19 -20.39 -22.72 23.32
C MET A 19 -19.89 -21.32 23.70
N LEU A 20 -19.78 -21.01 25.00
CA LEU A 20 -19.21 -19.75 25.48
C LEU A 20 -17.74 -19.62 25.09
N VAL A 21 -16.94 -20.65 25.37
CA VAL A 21 -15.50 -20.67 25.04
C VAL A 21 -15.29 -20.61 23.52
N LEU A 22 -16.09 -21.36 22.75
CA LEU A 22 -16.07 -21.29 21.28
C LEU A 22 -16.43 -19.89 20.76
N GLY A 23 -17.46 -19.25 21.35
CA GLY A 23 -17.85 -17.90 21.00
C GLY A 23 -16.73 -16.88 21.21
N ILE A 24 -16.05 -16.92 22.36
CA ILE A 24 -14.89 -16.06 22.64
C ILE A 24 -13.74 -16.35 21.67
N GLY A 25 -13.48 -17.63 21.39
CA GLY A 25 -12.44 -18.04 20.45
C GLY A 25 -12.67 -17.50 19.02
N LEU A 26 -13.91 -17.58 18.52
CA LEU A 26 -14.26 -17.06 17.19
C LEU A 26 -14.14 -15.54 17.09
N LEU A 27 -14.52 -14.80 18.15
CA LEU A 27 -14.33 -13.35 18.20
C LEU A 27 -12.84 -12.97 18.16
N GLY A 28 -11.98 -13.74 18.84
CA GLY A 28 -10.52 -13.58 18.77
C GLY A 28 -9.98 -13.77 17.35
N VAL A 29 -10.42 -14.81 16.64
CA VAL A 29 -10.03 -15.05 15.24
C VAL A 29 -10.51 -13.94 14.31
N ALA A 30 -11.75 -13.45 14.48
CA ALA A 30 -12.27 -12.35 13.69
C ALA A 30 -11.46 -11.06 13.86
N ALA A 31 -11.06 -10.73 15.09
CA ALA A 31 -10.20 -9.58 15.36
C ALA A 31 -8.82 -9.71 14.68
N LEU A 32 -8.22 -10.90 14.72
CA LEU A 32 -6.96 -11.17 14.04
C LEU A 32 -7.09 -11.06 12.51
N GLN A 33 -8.19 -11.59 11.94
CA GLN A 33 -8.46 -11.46 10.51
C GLN A 33 -8.60 -10.00 10.09
N ALA A 34 -9.34 -9.20 10.85
CA ALA A 34 -9.50 -7.76 10.57
C ALA A 34 -8.15 -7.03 10.57
N SER A 35 -7.29 -7.30 11.56
CA SER A 35 -5.94 -6.72 11.60
C SER A 35 -5.06 -7.22 10.45
N SER A 36 -5.17 -8.49 10.07
CA SER A 36 -4.40 -9.06 8.96
C SER A 36 -4.78 -8.40 7.63
N VAL A 37 -6.07 -8.24 7.35
CA VAL A 37 -6.56 -7.59 6.11
C VAL A 37 -6.04 -6.16 6.03
N ARG A 38 -6.08 -5.41 7.14
CA ARG A 38 -5.53 -4.05 7.19
C ARG A 38 -4.04 -4.00 6.86
N ASN A 39 -3.25 -4.89 7.46
CA ASN A 39 -1.81 -4.95 7.21
C ASN A 39 -1.49 -5.33 5.75
N THR A 40 -2.26 -6.25 5.16
CA THR A 40 -2.12 -6.63 3.75
C THR A 40 -2.40 -5.45 2.83
N GLN A 41 -3.46 -4.69 3.09
CA GLN A 41 -3.82 -3.53 2.28
C GLN A 41 -2.72 -2.45 2.31
N ASN A 42 -2.19 -2.13 3.49
CA ASN A 42 -1.11 -1.15 3.63
C ASN A 42 0.18 -1.62 2.92
N SER A 43 0.48 -2.92 3.00
CA SER A 43 1.64 -3.50 2.31
C SER A 43 1.48 -3.47 0.79
N TYR A 44 0.25 -3.69 0.30
CA TYR A 44 -0.10 -3.62 -1.12
C TYR A 44 0.08 -2.20 -1.68
N GLU A 45 -0.50 -1.19 -1.03
CA GLU A 45 -0.36 0.22 -1.43
C GLU A 45 1.11 0.62 -1.53
N ARG A 46 1.91 0.30 -0.51
CA ARG A 46 3.35 0.57 -0.52
C ARG A 46 4.07 -0.13 -1.66
N THR A 47 3.72 -1.39 -1.95
CA THR A 47 4.34 -2.16 -3.04
C THR A 47 4.05 -1.52 -4.39
N ILE A 48 2.80 -1.12 -4.64
CA ILE A 48 2.44 -0.43 -5.89
C ILE A 48 3.17 0.89 -6.02
N ALA A 49 3.23 1.68 -4.95
CA ALA A 49 3.93 2.96 -4.97
C ALA A 49 5.42 2.79 -5.35
N ILE A 50 6.09 1.77 -4.81
CA ILE A 50 7.47 1.43 -5.18
C ILE A 50 7.56 1.08 -6.67
N VAL A 51 6.71 0.17 -7.16
CA VAL A 51 6.71 -0.26 -8.58
C VAL A 51 6.46 0.94 -9.51
N MET A 52 5.56 1.84 -9.13
CA MET A 52 5.27 3.05 -9.89
C MET A 52 6.46 4.01 -9.90
N VAL A 53 7.11 4.24 -8.77
CA VAL A 53 8.34 5.05 -8.69
C VAL A 53 9.46 4.45 -9.53
N ASP A 54 9.67 3.14 -9.44
CA ASP A 54 10.69 2.44 -10.25
C ASP A 54 10.38 2.56 -11.75
N SER A 55 9.10 2.48 -12.15
CA SER A 55 8.72 2.62 -13.56
C SER A 55 9.07 3.98 -14.18
N VAL A 56 8.93 5.09 -13.42
CA VAL A 56 9.30 6.42 -13.93
C VAL A 56 10.82 6.62 -13.90
N ILE A 57 11.49 6.04 -12.90
CA ILE A 57 12.95 6.02 -12.83
C ILE A 57 13.55 5.32 -14.05
N GLU A 58 13.02 4.15 -14.40
CA GLU A 58 13.48 3.42 -15.58
C GLU A 58 13.18 4.18 -16.87
N SER A 59 12.06 4.91 -16.95
CA SER A 59 11.79 5.81 -18.07
C SER A 59 12.84 6.92 -18.21
N ILE A 60 13.26 7.53 -17.09
CA ILE A 60 14.31 8.56 -17.06
C ILE A 60 15.64 7.97 -17.58
N ARG A 61 16.01 6.78 -17.09
CA ARG A 61 17.24 6.07 -17.51
C ARG A 61 17.21 5.64 -18.96
N ALA A 62 16.05 5.24 -19.47
CA ALA A 62 15.87 4.83 -20.86
C ALA A 62 16.02 6.01 -21.85
N ASN A 63 15.89 7.25 -21.36
CA ASN A 63 15.96 8.47 -22.18
C ASN A 63 17.10 9.39 -21.72
N PRO A 64 18.38 8.97 -21.87
CA PRO A 64 19.53 9.75 -21.40
C PRO A 64 19.72 11.07 -22.15
N ASN A 65 19.14 11.18 -23.36
CA ASN A 65 19.18 12.41 -24.17
C ASN A 65 18.01 13.37 -23.86
N ALA A 66 17.13 13.01 -22.93
CA ALA A 66 16.09 13.93 -22.48
C ALA A 66 16.77 15.14 -21.81
N GLY A 67 16.35 16.35 -22.18
CA GLY A 67 16.94 17.57 -21.62
C GLY A 67 16.89 17.60 -20.09
N ALA A 68 17.78 18.38 -19.49
CA ALA A 68 17.78 18.63 -18.05
C ALA A 68 16.38 19.09 -17.59
N GLY A 69 15.81 18.39 -16.61
CA GLY A 69 14.47 18.69 -16.10
C GLY A 69 13.31 18.29 -17.01
N ALA A 70 13.54 17.52 -18.09
CA ALA A 70 12.46 17.04 -18.96
C ALA A 70 11.44 16.17 -18.23
N TYR A 71 11.83 15.52 -17.13
CA TYR A 71 10.92 14.74 -16.27
C TYR A 71 10.46 15.51 -15.03
N ALA A 72 10.77 16.81 -14.92
CA ALA A 72 10.39 17.60 -13.76
C ALA A 72 8.87 17.71 -13.64
N MET A 73 8.38 17.60 -12.42
CA MET A 73 6.96 17.55 -12.11
C MET A 73 6.73 18.03 -10.68
N SER A 74 5.64 18.76 -10.46
CA SER A 74 5.24 19.24 -9.13
C SER A 74 3.75 19.04 -8.95
N ASP A 75 3.32 18.63 -7.75
CA ASP A 75 1.92 18.36 -7.43
C ASP A 75 1.22 17.49 -8.48
N CYS A 76 1.92 16.45 -8.94
CA CYS A 76 1.46 15.53 -9.99
C CYS A 76 1.13 16.20 -11.33
N VAL A 77 1.70 17.37 -11.61
CA VAL A 77 1.57 18.07 -12.89
C VAL A 77 2.93 18.14 -13.59
N PRO A 78 3.10 17.50 -14.75
CA PRO A 78 4.35 17.54 -15.51
C PRO A 78 4.68 18.98 -15.93
N ALA A 79 5.94 19.40 -15.75
CA ALA A 79 6.40 20.73 -16.15
C ALA A 79 6.65 20.82 -17.68
N SER A 80 6.95 19.67 -18.31
CA SER A 80 7.18 19.55 -19.74
C SER A 80 5.93 19.10 -20.49
N GLY A 81 5.72 19.60 -21.71
CA GLY A 81 4.76 19.04 -22.67
C GLY A 81 5.37 17.94 -23.56
N GLY A 82 4.68 17.61 -24.65
CA GLY A 82 5.12 16.59 -25.61
C GLY A 82 5.04 15.17 -25.07
N LEU A 83 5.79 14.24 -25.69
CA LEU A 83 5.70 12.80 -25.38
C LEU A 83 6.01 12.48 -23.90
N ILE A 84 7.00 13.17 -23.31
CA ILE A 84 7.37 12.96 -21.90
C ILE A 84 6.28 13.48 -20.96
N GLY A 85 5.72 14.66 -21.24
CA GLY A 85 4.60 15.20 -20.46
C GLY A 85 3.36 14.30 -20.50
N GLU A 86 3.01 13.81 -21.68
CA GLU A 86 1.89 12.88 -21.86
C GLU A 86 2.13 11.56 -21.14
N GLN A 87 3.34 11.00 -21.23
CA GLN A 87 3.73 9.81 -20.48
C GLN A 87 3.63 10.02 -18.97
N LEU A 88 4.12 11.15 -18.44
CA LEU A 88 4.02 11.47 -17.02
C LEU A 88 2.56 11.64 -16.59
N THR A 89 1.72 12.22 -17.44
CA THR A 89 0.27 12.36 -17.18
C THR A 89 -0.40 10.98 -17.07
N HIS A 90 -0.06 10.06 -17.96
CA HIS A 90 -0.53 8.67 -17.89
C HIS A 90 -0.02 7.96 -16.63
N TRP A 91 1.25 8.19 -16.26
CA TRP A 91 1.83 7.64 -15.04
C TRP A 91 1.11 8.15 -13.79
N VAL A 92 0.85 9.46 -13.69
CA VAL A 92 0.06 10.07 -12.60
C VAL A 92 -1.34 9.49 -12.55
N THR A 93 -2.01 9.37 -13.70
CA THR A 93 -3.37 8.82 -13.77
C THR A 93 -3.42 7.40 -13.21
N ARG A 94 -2.47 6.54 -13.58
CA ARG A 94 -2.37 5.18 -13.03
C ARG A 94 -2.06 5.19 -11.54
N LEU A 95 -1.17 6.08 -11.10
CA LEU A 95 -0.82 6.21 -9.68
C LEU A 95 -2.04 6.56 -8.82
N GLN A 96 -2.86 7.51 -9.28
CA GLN A 96 -4.10 7.92 -8.62
C GLN A 96 -5.19 6.84 -8.65
N GLN A 97 -5.29 6.09 -9.75
CA GLN A 97 -6.24 4.97 -9.85
C GLN A 97 -5.95 3.86 -8.83
N GLU A 98 -4.68 3.60 -8.53
CA GLU A 98 -4.28 2.51 -7.63
C GLU A 98 -4.19 2.94 -6.15
N LEU A 99 -3.77 4.18 -5.88
CA LEU A 99 -3.53 4.67 -4.51
C LEU A 99 -4.57 5.67 -4.02
N GLY A 100 -5.45 6.15 -4.90
CA GLY A 100 -6.51 7.13 -4.60
C GLY A 100 -6.18 8.57 -5.03
N ASP A 101 -7.20 9.42 -5.02
CA ASP A 101 -7.11 10.80 -5.53
C ASP A 101 -6.28 11.73 -4.63
N SER A 102 -6.05 11.34 -3.37
CA SER A 102 -5.31 12.11 -2.37
C SER A 102 -3.77 11.99 -2.50
N VAL A 103 -3.27 11.39 -3.59
CA VAL A 103 -1.83 11.21 -3.82
C VAL A 103 -1.18 12.52 -4.24
N LYS A 104 -0.03 12.82 -3.63
CA LYS A 104 0.90 13.88 -4.03
C LYS A 104 2.16 13.27 -4.61
N CYS A 105 2.68 13.87 -5.67
CA CYS A 105 3.87 13.38 -6.33
C CYS A 105 4.68 14.53 -6.93
N SER A 106 6.00 14.39 -6.88
CA SER A 106 6.95 15.42 -7.32
C SER A 106 8.20 14.76 -7.88
N ILE A 107 8.72 15.32 -8.98
CA ILE A 107 10.00 14.92 -9.57
C ILE A 107 10.83 16.19 -9.73
N VAL A 108 11.95 16.25 -9.00
CA VAL A 108 12.85 17.41 -9.02
C VAL A 108 14.17 17.01 -9.64
N PHE A 109 14.65 17.80 -10.59
CA PHE A 109 15.98 17.66 -11.17
C PHE A 109 16.95 18.62 -10.46
N ASN A 110 18.01 18.08 -9.84
CA ASN A 110 19.03 18.87 -9.16
C ASN A 110 20.39 18.16 -9.20
N ASN A 111 21.47 18.90 -9.50
CA ASN A 111 22.84 18.38 -9.54
C ASN A 111 22.96 17.05 -10.33
N ASP A 112 22.44 17.04 -11.56
CA ASP A 112 22.41 15.86 -12.46
C ASP A 112 21.70 14.62 -11.89
N ARG A 113 20.82 14.82 -10.91
CA ARG A 113 20.04 13.77 -10.27
C ARG A 113 18.56 14.08 -10.32
N TYR A 114 17.76 13.09 -10.68
CA TYR A 114 16.31 13.14 -10.50
C TYR A 114 15.95 12.59 -9.12
N VAL A 115 15.14 13.34 -8.38
CA VAL A 115 14.57 12.93 -7.10
C VAL A 115 13.08 12.75 -7.32
N VAL A 116 12.60 11.52 -7.20
CA VAL A 116 11.19 11.15 -7.30
C VAL A 116 10.64 11.01 -5.89
N GLU A 117 9.55 11.72 -5.64
CA GLU A 117 8.84 11.73 -4.37
C GLU A 117 7.37 11.40 -4.61
N VAL A 118 6.89 10.36 -3.94
CA VAL A 118 5.47 9.98 -3.95
C VAL A 118 4.99 9.87 -2.51
N ASN A 119 3.83 10.45 -2.27
CA ASN A 119 3.25 10.61 -0.96
C ASN A 119 1.74 10.39 -1.07
N TRP A 120 1.18 9.55 -0.22
CA TRP A 120 -0.25 9.33 -0.17
C TRP A 120 -0.70 9.28 1.29
N LYS A 121 -1.93 9.71 1.52
CA LYS A 121 -2.54 9.74 2.85
C LYS A 121 -3.42 8.50 3.02
N ASP A 122 -3.15 7.68 4.04
CA ASP A 122 -4.10 6.66 4.50
C ASP A 122 -5.22 7.36 5.29
N GLU A 123 -6.39 7.53 4.68
CA GLU A 123 -7.54 8.21 5.29
C GLU A 123 -8.07 7.49 6.56
N ARG A 124 -7.66 6.24 6.80
CA ARG A 124 -8.02 5.45 7.99
C ARG A 124 -7.11 5.71 9.19
N GLN A 125 -6.06 6.52 9.02
CA GLN A 125 -5.18 6.98 10.08
C GLN A 125 -5.36 8.49 10.30
N SER A 126 -5.83 8.85 11.50
CA SER A 126 -6.01 10.23 11.93
C SER A 126 -4.70 10.94 12.27
N GLU A 127 -3.63 10.19 12.51
CA GLU A 127 -2.28 10.71 12.65
C GLU A 127 -1.51 10.53 11.35
N MET A 128 -0.79 11.59 11.00
CA MET A 128 -0.07 11.83 9.76
C MET A 128 1.12 10.88 9.62
N THR A 129 0.88 9.59 9.38
CA THR A 129 1.91 8.67 8.89
C THR A 129 2.05 8.89 7.39
N GLU A 130 2.65 10.01 7.05
CA GLU A 130 3.01 10.39 5.70
C GLU A 130 4.01 9.36 5.16
N THR A 131 3.54 8.40 4.36
CA THR A 131 4.42 7.38 3.79
C THR A 131 5.14 8.00 2.61
N LEU A 132 6.33 8.52 2.87
CA LEU A 132 7.19 9.13 1.88
C LEU A 132 8.08 8.05 1.23
N ILE A 133 7.88 7.80 -0.06
CA ILE A 133 8.90 7.11 -0.85
C ILE A 133 9.69 8.18 -1.58
N ARG A 134 10.96 8.31 -1.19
CA ARG A 134 11.92 9.22 -1.83
C ARG A 134 13.06 8.41 -2.41
N THR A 135 13.06 8.26 -3.72
CA THR A 135 14.13 7.58 -4.46
C THR A 135 14.78 8.59 -5.36
N ALA A 136 16.12 8.52 -5.47
CA ALA A 136 16.83 9.47 -6.29
C ALA A 136 17.87 8.77 -7.16
N VAL A 137 17.92 9.16 -8.43
CA VAL A 137 18.62 8.47 -9.51
C VAL A 137 19.53 9.46 -10.20
N VAL A 138 20.81 9.11 -10.22
CA VAL A 138 21.85 9.86 -10.94
C VAL A 138 21.82 9.40 -12.39
N LEU A 139 21.90 10.34 -13.33
CA LEU A 139 22.10 10.05 -14.75
C LEU A 139 23.57 9.74 -15.04
#